data_AF-A0A5C7BI07-F1
#
_entry.id   AF-A0A5C7BI07-F1
#
_cell.length_a   1.000
_cell.length_b   1.000
_cell.length_c   1.000
_cell.angle_alpha   90.00
_cell.angle_beta   90.00
_cell.angle_gamma   90.00
#
_symmetry.space_group_name_H-M   'P 1'
#
loop_
_entity.id
_entity.type
_entity.pdbx_description
1 polymer ?
#
loop_
_entity_poly.entity_id
_entity_poly.type
_entity_poly.pdbx_seq_one_letter_code
_entity_poly.pdbx_strand_id
1 'polypeptide(L)'
;PFGNKKSEPCSLYFLVLAKSGEGKSPVRECIMEPFENFAAEMHAEYEALFDVYKKDHAIWSSKEKALNRNFQKAAKHGGDSDVEELLLREHQAAEPTKPRVFEMFYEDATPEGIIQGLKEYPYAGVFADEAITFFTGHLKNNLGLLNKIWKNEPLSLSRKKDGNIRLNAYLTFLLMVQPEIFDEYLEKHGKRAVSSGFLARFLFTHTASTIGQRKINLHQEKSKSAFDSLFRGFNSILQEQKKRFYEGSDIKKTLALSDNAKRLFEDKISHYQSLIGEDQPLEHIAEFVSKAGSHAIRIAALFSFSSKEGIP
;
A
#
# COMPACT_ATOMS: atom_id res chain seq x y z
N PRO A 1 11.57 -18.96 2.77
CA PRO A 1 11.96 -20.04 1.82
C PRO A 1 13.47 -20.14 1.61
N PHE A 2 14.18 -19.01 1.45
CA PHE A 2 15.60 -18.98 1.10
C PHE A 2 16.50 -18.72 2.31
N GLY A 3 16.53 -19.57 3.35
CA GLY A 3 17.49 -19.53 4.48
C GLY A 3 17.61 -18.24 5.31
N ASN A 4 17.03 -17.14 4.87
CA ASN A 4 17.07 -15.82 5.46
C ASN A 4 15.93 -15.71 6.45
N LYS A 5 16.20 -15.09 7.61
CA LYS A 5 15.18 -14.66 8.59
C LYS A 5 14.17 -13.63 8.03
N LYS A 6 14.19 -13.36 6.72
CA LYS A 6 13.34 -12.37 6.06
C LYS A 6 12.06 -13.03 5.57
N SER A 7 10.93 -12.62 6.14
CA SER A 7 9.59 -12.99 5.68
C SER A 7 9.27 -12.35 4.32
N GLU A 8 8.48 -13.03 3.50
CA GLU A 8 7.91 -12.45 2.27
C GLU A 8 6.64 -11.65 2.62
N PRO A 9 6.46 -10.41 2.11
CA PRO A 9 5.25 -9.63 2.32
C PRO A 9 4.10 -10.18 1.46
N CYS A 10 2.86 -10.17 1.95
CA CYS A 10 1.70 -10.65 1.19
C CYS A 10 1.16 -9.67 0.13
N SER A 11 1.84 -8.54 -0.10
CA SER A 11 1.40 -7.55 -1.09
C SER A 11 1.62 -8.06 -2.52
N LEU A 12 0.64 -7.81 -3.40
CA LEU A 12 0.61 -8.30 -4.77
C LEU A 12 0.38 -7.15 -5.75
N TYR A 13 0.95 -7.26 -6.94
CA TYR A 13 0.67 -6.32 -8.03
C TYR A 13 -0.16 -7.05 -9.07
N PHE A 14 -1.37 -6.57 -9.35
CA PHE A 14 -2.27 -7.12 -10.35
C PHE A 14 -2.39 -6.16 -11.52
N LEU A 15 -2.35 -6.71 -12.74
CA LEU A 15 -2.68 -6.00 -13.96
C LEU A 15 -3.76 -6.76 -14.73
N VAL A 16 -4.93 -6.14 -14.87
CA VAL A 16 -6.08 -6.66 -15.58
C VAL A 16 -6.18 -5.96 -16.93
N LEU A 17 -6.02 -6.71 -18.02
CA LEU A 17 -6.24 -6.25 -19.38
C LEU A 17 -7.70 -6.52 -19.77
N ALA A 18 -8.49 -5.46 -19.89
CA ALA A 18 -9.91 -5.56 -20.22
C ALA A 18 -10.38 -4.37 -21.05
N LYS A 19 -11.13 -4.65 -22.13
CA LYS A 19 -11.65 -3.63 -23.05
C LYS A 19 -12.62 -2.66 -22.36
N SER A 20 -12.84 -1.51 -22.97
CA SER A 20 -13.93 -0.62 -22.56
C SER A 20 -15.27 -1.35 -22.65
N GLY A 21 -16.15 -1.16 -21.67
CA GLY A 21 -17.42 -1.88 -21.58
C GLY A 21 -17.33 -3.31 -21.02
N GLU A 22 -16.16 -3.78 -20.56
CA GLU A 22 -16.03 -5.10 -19.89
C GLU A 22 -16.56 -5.16 -18.44
N GLY A 23 -17.06 -4.04 -17.90
CA GLY A 23 -17.60 -3.99 -16.53
C GLY A 23 -16.53 -3.83 -15.44
N LYS A 24 -15.36 -3.26 -15.78
CA LYS A 24 -14.27 -2.95 -14.83
C LYS A 24 -14.77 -2.10 -13.64
N SER A 25 -15.31 -0.91 -13.93
CA SER A 25 -15.74 0.05 -12.91
C SER A 25 -16.90 -0.47 -12.05
N PRO A 26 -17.98 -1.05 -12.60
CA PRO A 26 -19.04 -1.62 -11.78
C PRO A 26 -18.55 -2.71 -10.80
N VAL A 27 -17.63 -3.58 -11.24
CA VAL A 27 -17.07 -4.61 -10.35
C VAL A 27 -16.21 -3.98 -9.26
N ARG A 28 -15.40 -2.97 -9.59
CA ARG A 28 -14.62 -2.21 -8.60
C ARG A 28 -15.55 -1.55 -7.59
N GLU A 29 -16.56 -0.82 -8.03
CA GLU A 29 -17.54 -0.15 -7.17
C GLU A 29 -18.19 -1.12 -6.18
N CYS A 30 -18.67 -2.27 -6.65
CA CYS A 30 -19.25 -3.29 -5.77
C CYS A 30 -18.25 -3.78 -4.73
N ILE A 31 -17.02 -4.15 -5.14
CA ILE A 31 -16.03 -4.73 -4.21
C ILE A 31 -15.49 -3.68 -3.24
N MET A 32 -15.40 -2.42 -3.66
CA MET A 32 -14.76 -1.35 -2.91
C MET A 32 -15.67 -0.71 -1.84
N GLU A 33 -16.98 -0.92 -1.89
CA GLU A 33 -17.95 -0.30 -0.98
C GLU A 33 -17.55 -0.33 0.51
N PRO A 34 -17.15 -1.47 1.12
CA PRO A 34 -16.73 -1.50 2.53
C PRO A 34 -15.50 -0.64 2.81
N PHE A 35 -14.58 -0.55 1.85
CA PHE A 35 -13.34 0.19 1.96
C PHE A 35 -13.57 1.69 1.86
N GLU A 36 -14.45 2.13 0.95
CA GLU A 36 -14.85 3.54 0.81
C GLU A 36 -15.58 4.02 2.08
N ASN A 37 -16.53 3.22 2.60
CA ASN A 37 -17.23 3.53 3.85
C ASN A 37 -16.25 3.67 5.02
N PHE A 38 -15.28 2.76 5.11
CA PHE A 38 -14.24 2.82 6.13
C PHE A 38 -13.31 4.03 5.98
N ALA A 39 -12.90 4.37 4.75
CA ALA A 39 -12.08 5.54 4.48
C ALA A 39 -12.81 6.83 4.88
N ALA A 40 -14.11 6.94 4.57
CA ALA A 40 -14.95 8.06 4.98
C ALA A 40 -15.06 8.18 6.52
N GLU A 41 -15.24 7.06 7.22
CA GLU A 41 -15.24 7.01 8.69
C GLU A 41 -13.92 7.52 9.28
N MET A 42 -12.78 6.99 8.80
CA MET A 42 -11.44 7.41 9.24
C MET A 42 -11.17 8.88 8.95
N HIS A 43 -11.64 9.39 7.82
CA HIS A 43 -11.50 10.79 7.45
C HIS A 43 -12.28 11.71 8.40
N ALA A 44 -13.54 11.39 8.68
CA ALA A 44 -14.38 12.17 9.59
C ALA A 44 -13.78 12.21 11.02
N GLU A 45 -13.22 11.09 11.50
CA GLU A 45 -12.50 11.05 12.78
C GLU A 45 -11.26 11.92 12.78
N TYR A 46 -10.46 11.86 11.70
CA TYR A 46 -9.29 12.72 11.55
C TYR A 46 -9.67 14.20 11.55
N GLU A 47 -10.71 14.61 10.83
CA GLU A 47 -11.16 16.01 10.79
C GLU A 47 -11.53 16.52 12.19
N ALA A 48 -12.27 15.73 12.96
CA ALA A 48 -12.64 16.07 14.33
C ALA A 48 -11.40 16.22 15.24
N LEU A 49 -10.45 15.28 15.18
CA LEU A 49 -9.20 15.36 15.94
C LEU A 49 -8.34 16.54 15.50
N PHE A 50 -8.29 16.81 14.20
CA PHE A 50 -7.47 17.88 13.63
C PHE A 50 -8.00 19.26 14.02
N ASP A 51 -9.32 19.43 14.13
CA ASP A 51 -9.91 20.68 14.61
C ASP A 51 -9.68 20.94 16.10
N VAL A 52 -9.64 19.89 16.94
CA VAL A 52 -9.19 20.00 18.33
C VAL A 52 -7.71 20.43 18.36
N TYR A 53 -6.86 19.72 17.63
CA TYR A 53 -5.43 20.05 17.52
C TYR A 53 -5.20 21.49 17.08
N LYS A 54 -5.91 21.98 16.05
CA LYS A 54 -5.76 23.37 15.57
C LYS A 54 -6.02 24.39 16.68
N LYS A 55 -7.08 24.19 17.47
CA LYS A 55 -7.45 25.08 18.58
C LYS A 55 -6.37 25.06 19.67
N ASP A 56 -5.97 23.86 20.07
CA ASP A 56 -4.95 23.68 21.11
C ASP A 56 -3.60 24.23 20.68
N HIS A 57 -3.17 23.94 19.44
CA HIS A 57 -1.93 24.45 18.87
C HIS A 57 -1.95 25.98 18.71
N ALA A 58 -3.09 26.59 18.39
CA ALA A 58 -3.21 28.05 18.33
C ALA A 58 -3.00 28.69 19.72
N ILE A 59 -3.59 28.11 20.76
CA ILE A 59 -3.38 28.54 22.16
C ILE A 59 -1.91 28.35 22.55
N TRP A 60 -1.37 27.17 22.26
CA TRP A 60 0.02 26.82 22.55
C TRP A 60 1.00 27.78 21.86
N SER A 61 0.84 28.05 20.56
CA SER A 61 1.71 28.95 19.80
C SER A 61 1.61 30.41 20.28
N SER A 62 0.44 30.84 20.74
CA SER A 62 0.26 32.16 21.36
C SER A 62 1.07 32.29 22.66
N LYS A 63 0.97 31.29 23.55
CA LYS A 63 1.75 31.22 24.80
C LYS A 63 3.25 31.13 24.52
N GLU A 64 3.65 30.33 23.54
CA GLU A 64 5.04 30.18 23.12
C GLU A 64 5.65 31.53 22.71
N LYS A 65 4.92 32.35 21.93
CA LYS A 65 5.36 33.69 21.55
C LYS A 65 5.54 34.62 22.75
N ALA A 66 4.69 34.52 23.77
CA ALA A 66 4.79 35.32 24.98
C ALA A 66 6.01 34.90 25.83
N LEU A 67 6.19 33.60 26.06
CA LEU A 67 7.33 33.04 26.79
C LEU A 67 8.66 33.36 26.10
N ASN A 68 8.73 33.20 24.78
CA ASN A 68 9.92 33.59 24.01
C ASN A 68 10.28 35.08 24.18
N ARG A 69 9.29 35.97 24.20
CA ARG A 69 9.54 37.41 24.45
C ARG A 69 10.04 37.67 25.86
N ASN A 70 9.56 36.94 26.86
CA ASN A 70 10.01 37.08 28.24
C ASN A 70 11.45 36.58 28.40
N PHE A 71 11.76 35.39 27.86
CA PHE A 71 13.11 34.83 27.83
C PHE A 71 14.10 35.80 27.14
N GLN A 72 13.74 36.34 25.98
CA GLN A 72 14.57 37.33 25.27
C GLN A 72 14.81 38.62 26.08
N LYS A 73 13.85 39.06 26.90
CA LYS A 73 14.02 40.24 27.77
C LYS A 73 14.93 39.92 28.95
N ALA A 74 14.73 38.79 29.62
CA ALA A 74 15.56 38.34 30.74
C ALA A 74 17.03 38.21 30.31
N ALA A 75 17.28 37.54 29.19
CA ALA A 75 18.62 37.36 28.62
C ALA A 75 19.31 38.69 28.24
N LYS A 76 18.55 39.70 27.78
CA LYS A 76 19.10 41.02 27.42
C LYS A 76 19.46 41.90 28.62
N HIS A 77 18.78 41.73 29.74
CA HIS A 77 18.99 42.54 30.94
C HIS A 77 20.07 41.98 31.88
N GLY A 78 20.78 40.91 31.48
CA GLY A 78 21.92 40.35 32.22
C GLY A 78 21.55 39.70 33.55
N GLY A 79 20.25 39.45 33.77
CA GLY A 79 19.75 38.70 34.92
C GLY A 79 19.81 37.19 34.68
N ASP A 80 19.71 36.43 35.76
CA ASP A 80 19.50 34.98 35.72
C ASP A 80 18.18 34.67 35.00
N SER A 81 18.25 33.95 33.87
CA SER A 81 17.11 33.60 33.02
C SER A 81 16.68 32.14 33.17
N ASP A 82 17.18 31.45 34.19
CA ASP A 82 16.95 30.02 34.41
C ASP A 82 15.45 29.70 34.55
N VAL A 83 14.67 30.62 35.15
CA VAL A 83 13.22 30.46 35.33
C VAL A 83 12.47 30.57 34.00
N GLU A 84 12.74 31.60 33.20
CA GLU A 84 12.12 31.77 31.88
C GLU A 84 12.51 30.65 30.92
N GLU A 85 13.76 30.17 30.99
CA GLU A 85 14.22 29.02 30.23
C GLU A 85 13.47 27.74 30.61
N LEU A 86 13.30 27.48 31.90
CA LEU A 86 12.53 26.34 32.40
C LEU A 86 11.07 26.40 31.92
N LEU A 87 10.40 27.54 32.09
CA LEU A 87 9.01 27.72 31.66
C LEU A 87 8.84 27.54 30.15
N LEU A 88 9.79 28.03 29.36
CA LEU A 88 9.77 27.86 27.91
C LEU A 88 9.96 26.39 27.52
N ARG A 89 10.88 25.68 28.16
CA ARG A 89 11.11 24.24 27.92
C ARG A 89 9.89 23.40 28.30
N GLU A 90 9.29 23.65 29.45
CA GLU A 90 8.07 22.95 29.89
C GLU A 90 6.91 23.19 28.93
N HIS A 91 6.73 24.44 28.47
CA HIS A 91 5.72 24.77 27.47
C HIS A 91 6.00 24.08 26.14
N GLN A 92 7.24 24.07 25.67
CA GLN A 92 7.63 23.39 24.42
C GLN A 92 7.41 21.88 24.49
N ALA A 93 7.66 21.27 25.65
CA ALA A 93 7.38 19.85 25.86
C ALA A 93 5.88 19.51 25.84
N ALA A 94 5.01 20.50 26.05
CA ALA A 94 3.56 20.37 26.02
C ALA A 94 2.94 20.75 24.65
N GLU A 95 3.73 20.78 23.56
CA GLU A 95 3.20 21.01 22.22
C GLU A 95 2.15 19.93 21.86
N PRO A 96 0.92 20.33 21.47
CA PRO A 96 -0.09 19.38 21.04
C PRO A 96 0.43 18.53 19.87
N THR A 97 0.19 17.22 19.91
CA THR A 97 0.59 16.33 18.82
C THR A 97 -0.41 16.42 17.67
N LYS A 98 0.08 16.69 16.46
CA LYS A 98 -0.77 16.65 15.26
C LYS A 98 -1.30 15.23 15.04
N PRO A 99 -2.63 15.03 14.85
CA PRO A 99 -3.16 13.71 14.53
C PRO A 99 -2.61 13.20 13.19
N ARG A 100 -2.39 11.89 13.10
CA ARG A 100 -1.96 11.22 11.87
C ARG A 100 -3.13 11.05 10.93
N VAL A 101 -2.88 11.19 9.63
CA VAL A 101 -3.87 10.90 8.59
C VAL A 101 -3.83 9.40 8.30
N PHE A 102 -4.99 8.76 8.32
CA PHE A 102 -5.14 7.39 7.81
C PHE A 102 -5.42 7.47 6.31
N GLU A 103 -4.46 7.02 5.49
CA GLU A 103 -4.63 6.92 4.05
C GLU A 103 -4.07 5.57 3.59
N MET A 104 -4.86 4.82 2.84
CA MET A 104 -4.45 3.50 2.34
C MET A 104 -4.92 3.22 0.91
N PHE A 105 -5.76 4.06 0.31
CA PHE A 105 -6.28 3.84 -1.03
C PHE A 105 -5.87 4.99 -1.94
N TYR A 106 -5.05 4.68 -2.94
CA TYR A 106 -4.58 5.65 -3.93
C TYR A 106 -5.12 5.28 -5.31
N GLU A 107 -5.52 6.29 -6.07
CA GLU A 107 -5.96 6.12 -7.45
C GLU A 107 -5.01 6.85 -8.41
N ASP A 108 -4.83 8.16 -8.20
CA ASP A 108 -3.85 8.99 -8.90
C ASP A 108 -3.00 9.76 -7.88
N ALA A 109 -1.88 9.15 -7.47
CA ALA A 109 -0.98 9.74 -6.49
C ALA A 109 0.46 9.79 -7.01
N THR A 110 1.13 10.91 -6.76
CA THR A 110 2.56 11.06 -7.03
C THR A 110 3.38 10.12 -6.15
N PRO A 111 4.59 9.69 -6.58
CA PRO A 111 5.52 8.97 -5.72
C PRO A 111 5.70 9.64 -4.35
N GLU A 112 5.79 10.97 -4.34
CA GLU A 112 6.00 11.76 -3.14
C GLU A 112 4.81 11.67 -2.18
N GLY A 113 3.59 11.71 -2.72
CA GLY A 113 2.34 11.56 -1.98
C GLY A 113 2.19 10.17 -1.37
N ILE A 114 2.44 9.12 -2.17
CA ILE A 114 2.41 7.74 -1.68
C ILE A 114 3.44 7.53 -0.57
N ILE A 115 4.67 8.02 -0.75
CA ILE A 115 5.70 7.94 0.30
C ILE A 115 5.27 8.66 1.58
N GLN A 116 4.64 9.84 1.44
CA GLN A 116 4.20 10.60 2.59
C GLN A 116 3.10 9.86 3.36
N GLY A 117 2.11 9.29 2.67
CA GLY A 117 1.08 8.50 3.33
C GLY A 117 1.64 7.21 3.94
N LEU A 118 2.57 6.53 3.25
CA LEU A 118 3.26 5.35 3.79
C LEU A 118 4.09 5.63 5.05
N LYS A 119 4.47 6.90 5.29
CA LYS A 119 5.13 7.34 6.55
C LYS A 119 4.14 7.37 7.70
N GLU A 120 2.90 7.79 7.44
CA GLU A 120 1.82 7.85 8.44
C GLU A 120 1.24 6.46 8.70
N TYR A 121 1.09 5.65 7.64
CA TYR A 121 0.58 4.30 7.69
C TYR A 121 1.22 3.39 6.62
N PRO A 122 1.99 2.35 7.00
CA PRO A 122 2.87 1.64 6.06
C PRO A 122 2.16 0.64 5.13
N TYR A 123 0.83 0.63 5.09
CA TYR A 123 0.03 -0.29 4.28
C TYR A 123 -0.86 0.49 3.32
N ALA A 124 -0.77 0.17 2.04
CA ALA A 124 -1.55 0.86 1.01
C ALA A 124 -1.88 -0.02 -0.19
N GLY A 125 -2.91 0.39 -0.93
CA GLY A 125 -3.28 -0.10 -2.24
C GLY A 125 -3.29 1.04 -3.24
N VAL A 126 -2.82 0.81 -4.46
CA VAL A 126 -3.07 1.68 -5.61
C VAL A 126 -4.03 0.96 -6.55
N PHE A 127 -5.29 1.40 -6.55
CA PHE A 127 -6.40 0.74 -7.23
C PHE A 127 -7.00 1.67 -8.28
N ALA A 128 -6.77 1.34 -9.55
CA ALA A 128 -7.27 2.11 -10.68
C ALA A 128 -7.97 1.17 -11.66
N ASP A 129 -9.26 1.40 -11.90
CA ASP A 129 -10.04 0.74 -12.96
C ASP A 129 -9.80 1.35 -14.35
N GLU A 130 -9.23 2.56 -14.38
CA GLU A 130 -8.64 3.22 -15.55
C GLU A 130 -7.16 3.56 -15.32
N ALA A 131 -6.30 2.55 -15.35
CA ALA A 131 -4.88 2.71 -15.05
C ALA A 131 -4.06 3.46 -16.12
N ILE A 132 -4.69 4.18 -17.06
CA ILE A 132 -4.00 5.06 -18.01
C ILE A 132 -3.16 6.10 -17.27
N THR A 133 -3.68 6.67 -16.17
CA THR A 133 -2.98 7.65 -15.32
C THR A 133 -1.70 7.07 -14.74
N PHE A 134 -1.73 5.80 -14.29
CA PHE A 134 -0.54 5.10 -13.85
C PHE A 134 0.50 4.93 -14.98
N PHE A 135 0.06 4.48 -16.15
CA PHE A 135 0.94 4.18 -17.29
C PHE A 135 1.40 5.43 -18.05
N THR A 136 0.78 6.58 -17.87
CA THR A 136 1.19 7.88 -18.44
C THR A 136 1.89 8.77 -17.42
N GLY A 137 1.60 8.60 -16.13
CA GLY A 137 2.08 9.42 -15.04
C GLY A 137 3.49 9.13 -14.55
N HIS A 138 3.84 9.71 -13.40
CA HIS A 138 5.21 9.71 -12.86
C HIS A 138 5.54 8.52 -11.94
N LEU A 139 4.53 7.82 -11.41
CA LEU A 139 4.75 6.70 -10.49
C LEU A 139 5.55 5.57 -11.13
N LYS A 140 5.21 5.20 -12.37
CA LYS A 140 5.94 4.22 -13.17
C LYS A 140 7.41 4.61 -13.43
N ASN A 141 7.80 5.88 -13.31
CA ASN A 141 9.18 6.29 -13.56
C ASN A 141 10.11 5.91 -12.39
N ASN A 142 9.53 5.54 -11.24
CA ASN A 142 10.23 5.13 -10.03
C ASN A 142 10.23 3.60 -9.85
N LEU A 143 10.53 2.85 -10.91
CA LEU A 143 10.53 1.37 -10.90
C LEU A 143 11.36 0.77 -9.75
N GLY A 144 12.52 1.37 -9.45
CA GLY A 144 13.38 0.93 -8.34
C GLY A 144 12.72 1.06 -6.97
N LEU A 145 11.93 2.12 -6.75
CA LEU A 145 11.16 2.32 -5.52
C LEU A 145 10.09 1.23 -5.37
N LEU A 146 9.27 1.04 -6.41
CA LEU A 146 8.20 0.04 -6.41
C LEU A 146 8.76 -1.38 -6.22
N ASN A 147 9.88 -1.68 -6.87
CA ASN A 147 10.58 -2.96 -6.72
C ASN A 147 11.09 -3.22 -5.29
N LYS A 148 11.54 -2.18 -4.58
CA LYS A 148 11.95 -2.26 -3.17
C LYS A 148 10.75 -2.49 -2.27
N ILE A 149 9.66 -1.75 -2.47
CA ILE A 149 8.41 -1.90 -1.71
C ILE A 149 7.87 -3.32 -1.89
N TRP A 150 7.81 -3.83 -3.12
CA TRP A 150 7.34 -5.19 -3.39
C TRP A 150 8.16 -6.26 -2.66
N LYS A 151 9.47 -6.06 -2.50
CA LYS A 151 10.37 -6.96 -1.72
C LYS A 151 10.38 -6.65 -0.22
N ASN A 152 9.62 -5.65 0.23
CA ASN A 152 9.69 -5.05 1.56
C ASN A 152 11.14 -4.79 1.99
N GLU A 153 11.91 -4.16 1.10
CA GLU A 153 13.22 -3.60 1.41
C GLU A 153 13.03 -2.21 2.04
N PRO A 154 13.82 -1.84 3.07
CA PRO A 154 13.72 -0.53 3.68
C PRO A 154 13.94 0.57 2.65
N LEU A 155 12.97 1.48 2.56
CA LEU A 155 13.11 2.72 1.82
C LEU A 155 13.99 3.64 2.64
N SER A 156 15.05 4.17 2.04
CA SER A 156 15.91 5.19 2.64
C SER A 156 15.80 6.43 1.79
N LEU A 157 15.15 7.46 2.31
CA LEU A 157 14.85 8.69 1.59
C LEU A 157 15.41 9.86 2.37
N SER A 158 16.27 10.66 1.75
CA SER A 158 16.71 11.94 2.32
C SER A 158 15.77 13.02 1.81
N ARG A 159 15.07 13.70 2.72
CA ARG A 159 14.20 14.83 2.40
C ARG A 159 14.66 16.06 3.16
N LYS A 160 14.65 17.22 2.48
CA LYS A 160 15.08 18.50 3.07
C LYS A 160 14.31 18.89 4.34
N LYS A 161 13.03 18.52 4.45
CA LYS A 161 12.16 18.87 5.58
C LYS A 161 12.13 17.83 6.70
N ASP A 162 12.28 16.55 6.36
CA ASP A 162 12.07 15.42 7.28
C ASP A 162 13.36 14.69 7.68
N GLY A 163 14.50 15.09 7.14
CA GLY A 163 15.76 14.36 7.33
C GLY A 163 15.78 13.02 6.59
N ASN A 164 16.50 12.04 7.14
CA ASN A 164 16.60 10.70 6.59
C ASN A 164 15.47 9.82 7.12
N ILE A 165 14.54 9.44 6.26
CA ILE A 165 13.44 8.55 6.58
C ILE A 165 13.85 7.12 6.20
N ARG A 166 13.71 6.19 7.15
CA ARG A 166 13.83 4.75 6.91
C ARG A 166 12.52 4.05 7.24
N LEU A 167 11.82 3.52 6.25
CA LEU A 167 10.52 2.85 6.46
C LEU A 167 10.39 1.58 5.62
N ASN A 168 9.65 0.61 6.15
CA ASN A 168 9.20 -0.58 5.41
C ASN A 168 7.73 -0.37 5.02
N ALA A 169 7.41 -0.56 3.75
CA ALA A 169 6.06 -0.36 3.22
C ALA A 169 5.50 -1.63 2.57
N TYR A 170 4.17 -1.70 2.52
CA TYR A 170 3.39 -2.80 1.96
C TYR A 170 2.40 -2.19 0.99
N LEU A 171 2.68 -2.34 -0.31
CA LEU A 171 1.88 -1.74 -1.37
C LEU A 171 1.30 -2.84 -2.23
N THR A 172 -0.01 -2.82 -2.45
CA THR A 172 -0.70 -3.68 -3.42
C THR A 172 -1.09 -2.83 -4.63
N PHE A 173 -0.94 -3.34 -5.84
CA PHE A 173 -1.50 -2.70 -7.04
C PHE A 173 -2.69 -3.53 -7.53
N LEU A 174 -3.78 -2.86 -7.89
CA LEU A 174 -4.84 -3.40 -8.73
C LEU A 174 -5.05 -2.41 -9.86
N LEU A 175 -4.40 -2.67 -10.99
CA LEU A 175 -4.49 -1.82 -12.16
C LEU A 175 -5.34 -2.53 -13.21
N MET A 176 -6.37 -1.87 -13.69
CA MET A 176 -7.15 -2.33 -14.83
C MET A 176 -6.94 -1.37 -15.99
N VAL A 177 -6.57 -1.89 -17.14
CA VAL A 177 -6.20 -1.09 -18.31
C VAL A 177 -6.73 -1.74 -19.57
N GLN A 178 -6.97 -0.90 -20.57
CA GLN A 178 -7.33 -1.37 -21.91
C GLN A 178 -6.07 -2.00 -22.55
N PRO A 179 -6.20 -3.12 -23.29
CA PRO A 179 -5.05 -3.76 -23.94
C PRO A 179 -4.23 -2.78 -24.79
N GLU A 180 -4.89 -1.91 -25.56
CA GLU A 180 -4.26 -0.98 -26.49
C GLU A 180 -3.36 0.04 -25.77
N ILE A 181 -3.81 0.54 -24.61
CA ILE A 181 -3.01 1.46 -23.77
C ILE A 181 -1.78 0.74 -23.20
N PHE A 182 -1.92 -0.53 -22.83
CA PHE A 182 -0.80 -1.32 -22.33
C PHE A 182 0.20 -1.65 -23.43
N ASP A 183 -0.27 -1.95 -24.64
CA ASP A 183 0.58 -2.18 -25.82
C ASP A 183 1.44 -0.95 -26.11
N GLU A 184 0.85 0.26 -26.11
CA GLU A 184 1.61 1.51 -26.26
C GLU A 184 2.67 1.71 -25.17
N TYR A 185 2.37 1.30 -23.94
CA TYR A 185 3.35 1.33 -22.85
C TYR A 185 4.49 0.32 -23.10
N LEU A 186 4.18 -0.88 -23.57
CA LEU A 186 5.18 -1.90 -23.87
C LEU A 186 6.12 -1.46 -24.99
N GLU A 187 5.60 -0.85 -26.05
CA GLU A 187 6.41 -0.30 -27.15
C GLU A 187 7.42 0.73 -26.66
N LYS A 188 6.99 1.65 -25.78
CA LYS A 188 7.81 2.78 -25.31
C LYS A 188 8.74 2.41 -24.15
N HIS A 189 8.30 1.51 -23.26
CA HIS A 189 8.95 1.28 -21.96
C HIS A 189 9.14 -0.19 -21.59
N GLY A 190 8.57 -1.13 -22.34
CA GLY A 190 8.51 -2.56 -21.99
C GLY A 190 9.88 -3.17 -21.73
N LYS A 191 10.87 -2.94 -22.59
CA LYS A 191 12.24 -3.47 -22.42
C LYS A 191 12.85 -3.07 -21.07
N ARG A 192 12.71 -1.80 -20.67
CA ARG A 192 13.20 -1.30 -19.37
C ARG A 192 12.39 -1.86 -18.20
N ALA A 193 11.08 -1.98 -18.37
CA ALA A 193 10.17 -2.46 -17.34
C ALA A 193 10.36 -3.96 -17.05
N VAL A 194 10.65 -4.78 -18.08
CA VAL A 194 11.03 -6.19 -17.93
C VAL A 194 12.43 -6.34 -17.33
N SER A 195 13.45 -5.69 -17.92
CA SER A 195 14.85 -5.82 -17.47
C SER A 195 15.11 -5.29 -16.05
N SER A 196 14.33 -4.30 -15.59
CA SER A 196 14.36 -3.87 -14.18
C SER A 196 13.64 -4.83 -13.23
N GLY A 197 12.93 -5.82 -13.77
CA GLY A 197 12.08 -6.79 -13.07
C GLY A 197 10.74 -6.21 -12.59
N PHE A 198 10.38 -4.98 -12.98
CA PHE A 198 9.14 -4.36 -12.55
C PHE A 198 7.91 -5.12 -13.06
N LEU A 199 7.82 -5.36 -14.37
CA LEU A 199 6.68 -6.10 -14.95
C LEU A 199 6.61 -7.54 -14.45
N ALA A 200 7.75 -8.19 -14.19
CA ALA A 200 7.80 -9.54 -13.62
C ALA A 200 7.14 -9.65 -12.22
N ARG A 201 6.92 -8.53 -11.53
CA ARG A 201 6.21 -8.48 -10.24
C ARG A 201 4.70 -8.33 -10.38
N PHE A 202 4.17 -8.17 -11.59
CA PHE A 202 2.74 -8.16 -11.83
C PHE A 202 2.21 -9.56 -12.12
N LEU A 203 1.01 -9.83 -11.62
CA LEU A 203 0.16 -10.94 -12.02
C LEU A 203 -0.79 -10.42 -13.09
N PHE A 204 -0.60 -10.89 -14.31
CA PHE A 204 -1.38 -10.47 -15.48
C PHE A 204 -2.62 -11.34 -15.61
N THR A 205 -3.74 -10.71 -15.91
CA THR A 205 -4.92 -11.41 -16.40
C THR A 205 -5.47 -10.68 -17.61
N HIS A 206 -5.89 -11.44 -18.61
CA HIS A 206 -6.54 -10.90 -19.81
C HIS A 206 -7.96 -11.45 -19.85
N THR A 207 -8.95 -10.57 -19.84
CA THR A 207 -10.35 -10.99 -19.83
C THR A 207 -10.81 -11.33 -21.25
N ALA A 208 -11.45 -12.49 -21.41
CA ALA A 208 -12.19 -12.77 -22.65
C ALA A 208 -13.35 -11.77 -22.79
N SER A 209 -13.52 -11.22 -24.00
CA SER A 209 -14.58 -10.24 -24.25
C SER A 209 -15.94 -10.89 -24.08
N THR A 210 -16.80 -10.26 -23.27
CA THR A 210 -18.20 -10.70 -23.10
C THR A 210 -19.18 -9.73 -23.76
N ILE A 211 -18.68 -8.65 -24.37
CA ILE A 211 -19.49 -7.67 -25.10
C ILE A 211 -20.32 -8.36 -26.18
N GLY A 212 -21.62 -8.04 -26.22
CA GLY A 212 -22.58 -8.65 -27.15
C GLY A 212 -23.05 -10.05 -26.77
N GLN A 213 -22.46 -10.71 -25.76
CA GLN A 213 -22.82 -12.06 -25.32
C GLN A 213 -23.45 -12.10 -23.92
N ARG A 214 -23.42 -10.98 -23.17
CA ARG A 214 -23.96 -10.93 -21.81
C ARG A 214 -25.46 -11.14 -21.80
N LYS A 215 -25.90 -12.10 -20.98
CA LYS A 215 -27.29 -12.23 -20.57
C LYS A 215 -27.48 -11.41 -19.30
N ILE A 216 -28.39 -10.44 -19.35
CA ILE A 216 -28.73 -9.64 -18.17
C ILE A 216 -29.56 -10.51 -17.23
N ASN A 217 -29.10 -10.66 -15.99
CA ASN A 217 -29.86 -11.26 -14.91
C ASN A 217 -30.15 -10.19 -13.86
N LEU A 218 -31.43 -9.91 -13.61
CA LEU A 218 -31.85 -8.95 -12.60
C LEU A 218 -32.06 -9.59 -11.22
N HIS A 219 -32.08 -10.93 -11.15
CA HIS A 219 -32.16 -11.66 -9.90
C HIS A 219 -30.77 -11.82 -9.27
N GLN A 220 -30.38 -10.82 -8.48
CA GLN A 220 -29.05 -10.70 -7.88
C GLN A 220 -28.98 -11.15 -6.41
N GLU A 221 -30.01 -11.82 -5.88
CA GLU A 221 -30.06 -12.19 -4.45
C GLU A 221 -28.89 -13.06 -4.00
N LYS A 222 -28.47 -14.03 -4.83
CA LYS A 222 -27.30 -14.87 -4.54
C LYS A 222 -26.01 -14.05 -4.51
N SER A 223 -25.83 -13.15 -5.47
CA SER A 223 -24.67 -12.25 -5.53
C SER A 223 -24.64 -11.36 -4.30
N LYS A 224 -25.78 -10.78 -3.92
CA LYS A 224 -25.92 -9.94 -2.73
C LYS A 224 -25.56 -10.71 -1.45
N SER A 225 -26.11 -11.91 -1.28
CA SER A 225 -25.79 -12.75 -0.12
C SER A 225 -24.31 -13.13 -0.04
N ALA A 226 -23.67 -13.39 -1.19
CA ALA A 226 -22.23 -13.64 -1.25
C ALA A 226 -21.42 -12.38 -0.88
N PHE A 227 -21.80 -11.21 -1.39
CA PHE A 227 -21.19 -9.93 -1.01
C PHE A 227 -21.35 -9.63 0.47
N ASP A 228 -22.54 -9.83 1.05
CA ASP A 228 -22.78 -9.63 2.49
C ASP A 228 -21.83 -10.49 3.33
N SER A 229 -21.61 -11.74 2.92
CA SER A 229 -20.68 -12.64 3.59
C SER A 229 -19.22 -12.17 3.48
N LEU A 230 -18.81 -11.78 2.29
CA LEU A 230 -17.46 -11.26 2.02
C LEU A 230 -17.20 -9.95 2.79
N PHE A 231 -18.16 -9.02 2.77
CA PHE A 231 -18.05 -7.72 3.40
C PHE A 231 -18.01 -7.80 4.92
N ARG A 232 -18.66 -8.79 5.54
CA ARG A 232 -18.46 -9.09 6.97
C ARG A 232 -16.99 -9.40 7.26
N GLY A 233 -16.35 -10.21 6.42
CA GLY A 233 -14.92 -10.50 6.52
C GLY A 233 -14.05 -9.26 6.36
N PHE A 234 -14.31 -8.44 5.33
CA PHE A 234 -13.58 -7.19 5.10
C PHE A 234 -13.73 -6.21 6.25
N ASN A 235 -14.96 -5.97 6.73
CA ASN A 235 -15.21 -5.05 7.84
C ASN A 235 -14.51 -5.51 9.13
N SER A 236 -14.49 -6.81 9.42
CA SER A 236 -13.73 -7.35 10.55
C SER A 236 -12.24 -7.00 10.47
N ILE A 237 -11.63 -7.21 9.30
CA ILE A 237 -10.22 -6.87 9.05
C ILE A 237 -9.99 -5.35 9.15
N LEU A 238 -10.86 -4.53 8.56
CA LEU A 238 -10.74 -3.07 8.58
C LEU A 238 -10.82 -2.50 10.00
N GLN A 239 -11.71 -3.02 10.84
CA GLN A 239 -11.79 -2.62 12.24
C GLN A 239 -10.54 -3.03 13.04
N GLU A 240 -9.95 -4.19 12.76
CA GLU A 240 -8.65 -4.55 13.33
C GLU A 240 -7.55 -3.59 12.86
N GLN A 241 -7.55 -3.20 11.59
CA GLN A 241 -6.58 -2.24 11.04
C GLN A 241 -6.72 -0.85 11.67
N LYS A 242 -7.95 -0.37 11.92
CA LYS A 242 -8.22 0.87 12.65
C LYS A 242 -7.66 0.83 14.06
N LYS A 243 -7.91 -0.26 14.79
CA LYS A 243 -7.37 -0.46 16.14
C LYS A 243 -5.84 -0.40 16.13
N ARG A 244 -5.19 -1.14 15.22
CA ARG A 244 -3.73 -1.14 15.06
C ARG A 244 -3.16 0.24 14.76
N PHE A 245 -3.85 1.01 13.90
CA PHE A 245 -3.45 2.37 13.58
C PHE A 245 -3.39 3.24 14.84
N TYR A 246 -4.45 3.29 15.64
CA TYR A 246 -4.49 4.11 16.86
C TYR A 246 -3.55 3.62 17.96
N GLU A 247 -3.37 2.30 18.12
CA GLU A 247 -2.44 1.72 19.09
C GLU A 247 -0.96 1.90 18.70
N GLY A 248 -0.68 2.21 17.43
CA GLY A 248 0.70 2.24 16.91
C GLY A 248 1.34 0.85 16.87
N SER A 249 0.54 -0.21 16.77
CA SER A 249 1.01 -1.59 16.76
C SER A 249 1.31 -2.08 15.34
N ASP A 250 2.58 -2.40 15.09
CA ASP A 250 3.06 -2.97 13.83
C ASP A 250 3.25 -4.51 13.89
N ILE A 251 2.61 -5.19 14.84
CA ILE A 251 2.78 -6.64 15.00
C ILE A 251 2.18 -7.37 13.79
N LYS A 252 3.06 -8.04 13.03
CA LYS A 252 2.68 -8.82 11.85
C LYS A 252 2.54 -10.29 12.18
N LYS A 253 1.42 -10.87 11.77
CA LYS A 253 1.24 -12.32 11.73
C LYS A 253 2.14 -12.89 10.63
N THR A 254 3.14 -13.68 11.03
CA THR A 254 4.01 -14.39 10.09
C THR A 254 3.58 -15.85 10.02
N LEU A 255 3.32 -16.35 8.81
CA LEU A 255 2.99 -17.75 8.57
C LEU A 255 4.27 -18.53 8.23
N ALA A 256 4.44 -19.69 8.87
CA ALA A 256 5.51 -20.62 8.55
C ALA A 256 5.00 -21.68 7.56
N LEU A 257 5.83 -22.00 6.56
CA LEU A 257 5.58 -23.13 5.67
C LEU A 257 5.72 -24.44 6.44
N SER A 258 4.75 -25.35 6.27
CA SER A 258 4.90 -26.74 6.71
C SER A 258 5.99 -27.45 5.91
N ASP A 259 6.51 -28.57 6.41
CA ASP A 259 7.58 -29.28 5.71
C ASP A 259 7.13 -29.83 4.34
N ASN A 260 5.87 -30.25 4.23
CA ASN A 260 5.28 -30.62 2.93
C ASN A 260 5.24 -29.43 1.96
N ALA A 261 4.87 -28.23 2.46
CA ALA A 261 4.86 -27.02 1.63
C ALA A 261 6.28 -26.60 1.21
N LYS A 262 7.28 -26.78 2.08
CA LYS A 262 8.69 -26.52 1.74
C LYS A 262 9.17 -27.44 0.62
N ARG A 263 8.92 -28.76 0.72
CA ARG A 263 9.29 -29.73 -0.31
C ARG A 263 8.62 -29.42 -1.64
N LEU A 264 7.31 -29.19 -1.64
CA LEU A 264 6.59 -28.80 -2.86
C LEU A 264 7.15 -27.52 -3.48
N PHE A 265 7.46 -26.52 -2.65
CA PHE A 265 8.06 -25.27 -3.11
C PHE A 265 9.44 -25.51 -3.75
N GLU A 266 10.30 -26.27 -3.08
CA GLU A 266 11.64 -26.62 -3.56
C GLU A 266 11.58 -27.36 -4.90
N ASP A 267 10.73 -28.39 -5.01
CA ASP A 267 10.55 -29.19 -6.21
C ASP A 267 10.07 -28.32 -7.39
N LYS A 268 9.05 -27.49 -7.16
CA LYS A 268 8.47 -26.63 -8.20
C LYS A 268 9.43 -25.54 -8.66
N ILE A 269 10.12 -24.89 -7.73
CA ILE A 269 11.08 -23.84 -8.10
C ILE A 269 12.27 -24.42 -8.84
N SER A 270 12.80 -25.56 -8.40
CA SER A 270 13.90 -26.23 -9.10
C SER A 270 13.51 -26.61 -10.53
N HIS A 271 12.30 -27.16 -10.72
CA HIS A 271 11.78 -27.47 -12.04
C HIS A 271 11.62 -26.23 -12.92
N TYR A 272 11.04 -25.14 -12.42
CA TYR A 272 10.88 -23.93 -13.23
C TYR A 272 12.23 -23.24 -13.52
N GLN A 273 13.21 -23.31 -12.61
CA GLN A 273 14.55 -22.80 -12.84
C GLN A 273 15.28 -23.56 -13.95
N SER A 274 15.06 -24.87 -14.09
CA SER A 274 15.66 -25.62 -15.21
C SER A 274 15.06 -25.26 -16.57
N LEU A 275 13.89 -24.62 -16.62
CA LEU A 275 13.20 -24.26 -17.86
C LEU A 275 13.54 -22.86 -18.40
N ILE A 276 14.34 -22.08 -17.67
CA ILE A 276 14.68 -20.68 -18.04
C ILE A 276 16.14 -20.49 -18.50
N GLY A 277 16.90 -21.58 -18.61
CA GLY A 277 18.25 -21.55 -19.17
C GLY A 277 18.28 -21.31 -20.68
N GLU A 278 19.47 -21.14 -21.23
CA GLU A 278 19.69 -21.06 -22.68
C GLU A 278 19.11 -22.31 -23.37
N ASP A 279 18.43 -22.10 -24.50
CA ASP A 279 17.72 -23.11 -25.30
C ASP A 279 16.59 -23.86 -24.55
N GLN A 280 16.06 -23.27 -23.48
CA GLN A 280 14.92 -23.84 -22.73
C GLN A 280 13.58 -23.17 -23.06
N PRO A 281 12.43 -23.88 -22.88
CA PRO A 281 11.14 -23.39 -23.32
C PRO A 281 10.68 -22.05 -22.72
N LEU A 282 11.21 -21.66 -21.55
CA LEU A 282 10.83 -20.43 -20.85
C LEU A 282 11.96 -19.39 -20.82
N GLU A 283 13.01 -19.55 -21.62
CA GLU A 283 14.15 -18.62 -21.71
C GLU A 283 13.69 -17.17 -21.88
N HIS A 284 12.76 -16.92 -22.80
CA HIS A 284 12.28 -15.57 -23.14
C HIS A 284 11.39 -14.90 -22.08
N ILE A 285 11.06 -15.61 -21.00
CA ILE A 285 10.26 -15.07 -19.88
C ILE A 285 10.93 -15.35 -18.52
N ALA A 286 12.25 -15.55 -18.52
CA ALA A 286 13.04 -15.89 -17.34
C ALA A 286 12.79 -14.94 -16.16
N GLU A 287 12.60 -13.64 -16.40
CA GLU A 287 12.33 -12.65 -15.36
C GLU A 287 11.03 -12.93 -14.61
N PHE A 288 9.97 -13.33 -15.32
CA PHE A 288 8.65 -13.63 -14.76
C PHE A 288 8.69 -14.93 -13.96
N VAL A 289 9.27 -15.98 -14.54
CA VAL A 289 9.41 -17.28 -13.89
C VAL A 289 10.24 -17.15 -12.60
N SER A 290 11.28 -16.32 -12.61
CA SER A 290 12.10 -16.00 -11.43
C SER A 290 11.36 -15.27 -10.31
N LYS A 291 10.13 -14.80 -10.53
CA LYS A 291 9.25 -14.22 -9.49
C LYS A 291 8.07 -15.10 -9.12
N ALA A 292 7.80 -16.16 -9.88
CA ALA A 292 6.68 -17.06 -9.66
C ALA A 292 6.65 -17.67 -8.25
N GLY A 293 7.82 -18.01 -7.69
CA GLY A 293 7.89 -18.53 -6.32
C GLY A 293 7.45 -17.55 -5.24
N SER A 294 7.93 -16.31 -5.31
CA SER A 294 7.47 -15.26 -4.40
C SER A 294 5.97 -15.03 -4.55
N HIS A 295 5.45 -14.99 -5.78
CA HIS A 295 4.00 -14.88 -6.02
C HIS A 295 3.22 -16.02 -5.40
N ALA A 296 3.66 -17.26 -5.63
CA ALA A 296 2.98 -18.47 -5.12
C ALA A 296 2.86 -18.45 -3.59
N ILE A 297 3.94 -18.11 -2.86
CA ILE A 297 3.91 -18.05 -1.40
C ILE A 297 2.99 -16.94 -0.90
N ARG A 298 3.00 -15.77 -1.54
CA ARG A 298 2.14 -14.64 -1.16
C ARG A 298 0.67 -15.00 -1.32
N ILE A 299 0.30 -15.58 -2.46
CA ILE A 299 -1.05 -16.06 -2.73
C ILE A 299 -1.46 -17.14 -1.72
N ALA A 300 -0.59 -18.13 -1.49
CA ALA A 300 -0.85 -19.19 -0.51
C ALA A 300 -1.05 -18.66 0.91
N ALA A 301 -0.28 -17.63 1.31
CA ALA A 301 -0.43 -16.99 2.60
C ALA A 301 -1.78 -16.26 2.74
N LEU A 302 -2.22 -15.55 1.70
CA LEU A 302 -3.53 -14.88 1.68
C LEU A 302 -4.66 -15.90 1.81
N PHE A 303 -4.64 -16.97 1.01
CA PHE A 303 -5.67 -18.02 1.10
C PHE A 303 -5.67 -18.74 2.45
N SER A 304 -4.48 -19.05 2.99
CA SER A 304 -4.39 -19.71 4.30
C SER A 304 -4.85 -18.81 5.45
N PHE A 305 -4.71 -17.48 5.33
CA PHE A 305 -5.20 -16.54 6.31
C PHE A 305 -6.73 -16.52 6.29
N SER A 306 -7.33 -16.34 5.11
CA SER A 306 -8.78 -16.34 4.92
C SER A 306 -9.44 -17.66 5.35
N SER A 307 -8.79 -18.80 5.11
CA SER A 307 -9.34 -20.11 5.49
C SER A 307 -9.30 -20.38 7.00
N LYS A 308 -8.37 -19.76 7.74
CA LYS A 308 -8.24 -19.92 9.20
C LYS A 308 -9.10 -18.93 9.98
N GLU A 309 -9.34 -17.76 9.41
CA GLU A 309 -10.16 -16.70 10.01
C GLU A 309 -11.59 -16.62 9.44
N GLY A 310 -11.94 -17.54 8.53
CA GLY A 310 -13.32 -17.74 8.10
C GLY A 310 -13.87 -16.57 7.29
N ILE A 311 -13.21 -16.19 6.20
CA ILE A 311 -13.95 -15.58 5.08
C ILE A 311 -14.64 -16.74 4.37
N PRO A 312 -15.99 -16.88 4.44
CA PRO A 312 -16.71 -18.05 3.98
C PRO A 312 -16.54 -18.33 2.48
#